data_AF-A0A6A5Y179-F1
#
_entry.id   AF-A0A6A5Y179-F1
#
_cell.length_a   1.000
_cell.length_b   1.000
_cell.length_c   1.000
_cell.angle_alpha   90.00
_cell.angle_beta   90.00
_cell.angle_gamma   90.00
#
_symmetry.space_group_name_H-M   'P 1'
#
loop_
_entity.id
_entity.type
_entity.pdbx_description
1 polymer ?
#
loop_
_entity_poly.entity_id
_entity_poly.type
_entity_poly.pdbx_seq_one_letter_code
_entity_poly.pdbx_strand_id
1 'polypeptide(L)'
;MPKEEIVFVQLVSRKEGLTLQEFKRHQEEIFVPLVKRVCGDLFPVSWTRRYLAESEHEAQRKPGALGLPRLLVGRKEDVGWDCLGEMRFSDELHFQQFFALVNEKGPAEALLDEESRFSDVTKLKFIVMESTTDHSEYRSS
;
A
#
# COMPACT_ATOMS: atom_id res chain seq x y z
N MET A 1 -9.91 -18.49 21.50
CA MET A 1 -10.27 -17.19 20.90
C MET A 1 -9.46 -17.06 19.62
N PRO A 2 -10.04 -16.70 18.46
CA PRO A 2 -9.24 -16.36 17.30
C PRO A 2 -8.28 -15.23 17.71
N LYS A 3 -7.01 -15.38 17.35
CA LYS A 3 -5.98 -14.37 17.62
C LYS A 3 -6.42 -13.11 16.86
N GLU A 4 -6.60 -11.99 17.55
CA GLU A 4 -6.88 -10.70 16.89
C GLU A 4 -5.76 -10.44 15.88
N GLU A 5 -6.10 -10.42 14.60
CA GLU A 5 -5.12 -10.24 13.54
C GLU A 5 -5.04 -8.74 13.25
N ILE A 6 -3.88 -8.13 13.46
CA ILE A 6 -3.68 -6.71 13.20
C ILE A 6 -3.20 -6.56 11.75
N VAL A 7 -3.84 -5.67 11.01
CA VAL A 7 -3.49 -5.34 9.63
C VAL A 7 -2.93 -3.93 9.59
N PHE A 8 -1.77 -3.77 8.96
CA PHE A 8 -1.15 -2.47 8.75
C PHE A 8 -1.43 -2.00 7.32
N VAL A 9 -2.09 -0.86 7.18
CA VAL A 9 -2.48 -0.29 5.90
C VAL A 9 -1.59 0.91 5.57
N GLN A 10 -0.97 0.88 4.40
CA GLN A 10 -0.23 1.98 3.82
C GLN A 10 -1.08 2.63 2.72
N LEU A 11 -1.23 3.95 2.72
CA LEU A 11 -1.81 4.69 1.60
C LEU A 11 -0.72 5.55 0.97
N VAL A 12 -0.39 5.26 -0.29
CA VAL A 12 0.71 5.90 -1.03
C VAL A 12 0.13 6.71 -2.19
N SER A 13 0.59 7.95 -2.34
CA SER A 13 0.27 8.81 -3.48
C SER A 13 1.46 8.90 -4.41
N ARG A 14 1.24 8.83 -5.71
CA ARG A 14 2.31 9.04 -6.70
C ARG A 14 2.78 10.48 -6.67
N LYS A 15 4.05 10.69 -6.99
CA LYS A 15 4.61 12.03 -7.19
C LYS A 15 3.94 12.70 -8.39
N GLU A 16 3.78 14.02 -8.33
CA GLU A 16 3.27 14.80 -9.45
C GLU A 16 4.14 14.60 -10.71
N GLY A 17 3.49 14.46 -11.86
CA GLY A 17 4.16 14.24 -13.14
C GLY A 17 4.39 12.78 -13.53
N LEU A 18 4.10 11.80 -12.64
CA LEU A 18 4.16 10.38 -12.98
C LEU A 18 2.78 9.83 -13.38
N THR A 19 2.77 8.95 -14.38
CA THR A 19 1.62 8.10 -14.69
C THR A 19 1.44 7.02 -13.62
N LEU A 20 0.27 6.38 -13.57
CA LEU A 20 0.04 5.29 -12.62
C LEU A 20 0.93 4.08 -12.92
N GLN A 21 1.17 3.82 -14.20
CA GLN A 21 2.01 2.73 -14.66
C GLN A 21 3.48 2.95 -14.25
N GLU A 22 4.01 4.15 -14.42
CA GLU A 22 5.37 4.48 -13.99
C GLU A 22 5.53 4.35 -12.48
N PHE A 23 4.59 4.91 -11.72
CA PHE A 23 4.54 4.79 -10.26
C PHE A 23 4.52 3.33 -9.81
N LYS A 24 3.60 2.52 -10.35
CA LYS A 24 3.47 1.09 -10.02
C LYS A 24 4.74 0.32 -10.37
N ARG A 25 5.32 0.57 -11.56
CA ARG A 25 6.56 -0.08 -11.99
C ARG A 25 7.68 0.22 -11.00
N HIS A 26 7.85 1.49 -10.61
CA HIS A 26 8.89 1.89 -9.66
C HIS A 26 8.67 1.27 -8.28
N GLN A 27 7.43 1.28 -7.77
CA GLN A 27 7.06 0.66 -6.51
C GLN A 27 7.40 -0.84 -6.50
N GLU A 28 7.00 -1.60 -7.51
CA GLU A 28 7.15 -3.06 -7.54
C GLU A 28 8.56 -3.53 -7.93
N GLU A 29 9.22 -2.86 -8.88
CA GLU A 29 10.50 -3.32 -9.43
C GLU A 29 11.72 -2.75 -8.69
N ILE A 30 11.57 -1.63 -7.98
CA ILE A 30 12.69 -0.94 -7.32
C ILE A 30 12.47 -0.85 -5.82
N PHE A 31 11.38 -0.20 -5.39
CA PHE A 31 11.20 0.14 -3.98
C PHE A 31 10.90 -1.08 -3.11
N VAL A 32 9.97 -1.95 -3.49
CA VAL A 32 9.67 -3.17 -2.73
C VAL A 32 10.89 -4.09 -2.61
N PRO A 33 11.67 -4.37 -3.67
CA PRO A 33 12.93 -5.10 -3.56
C PRO A 33 13.97 -4.42 -2.66
N LEU A 34 14.04 -3.08 -2.66
CA LEU A 34 14.90 -2.32 -1.75
C LEU A 34 14.47 -2.54 -0.30
N VAL A 35 13.18 -2.34 0.03
CA VAL A 35 12.64 -2.56 1.38
C VAL A 35 12.94 -3.97 1.86
N LYS A 36 12.72 -4.98 1.01
CA LYS A 36 13.02 -6.38 1.33
C LYS A 36 14.50 -6.61 1.64
N ARG A 37 15.40 -5.98 0.88
CA ARG A 37 16.85 -6.08 1.10
C ARG A 37 17.30 -5.38 2.38
N VAL A 38 16.73 -4.21 2.67
CA VAL A 38 17.02 -3.43 3.87
C VAL A 38 16.51 -4.14 5.11
N CYS A 39 15.30 -4.71 5.06
CA CYS A 39 14.65 -5.30 6.23
C CYS A 39 15.02 -6.76 6.48
N GLY A 40 15.44 -7.50 5.45
CA GLY A 40 15.77 -8.93 5.59
C GLY A 40 14.62 -9.72 6.20
N ASP A 41 14.89 -10.41 7.31
CA ASP A 41 13.92 -11.24 8.03
C ASP A 41 12.81 -10.44 8.74
N LEU A 42 12.99 -9.11 8.89
CA LEU A 42 11.97 -8.21 9.41
C LEU A 42 10.99 -7.72 8.34
N PHE A 43 11.17 -8.11 7.07
CA PHE A 43 10.21 -7.80 6.03
C PHE A 43 8.83 -8.40 6.39
N PRO A 44 7.72 -7.68 6.14
CA PRO A 44 6.39 -8.18 6.49
C PRO A 44 6.13 -9.58 5.94
N VAL A 45 5.46 -10.44 6.74
CA VAL A 45 5.07 -11.81 6.36
C VAL A 45 4.31 -11.81 5.03
N SER A 46 3.44 -10.81 4.87
CA SER A 46 2.84 -10.50 3.58
C SER A 46 2.76 -8.99 3.41
N TRP A 47 2.97 -8.52 2.18
CA TRP A 47 2.68 -7.15 1.79
C TRP A 47 1.96 -7.17 0.44
N THR A 48 0.65 -6.93 0.45
CA THR A 48 -0.20 -6.88 -0.74
C THR A 48 -0.37 -5.42 -1.15
N ARG A 49 -0.22 -5.10 -2.44
CA ARG A 49 -0.38 -3.74 -2.96
C ARG A 49 -1.53 -3.72 -3.96
N ARG A 50 -2.52 -2.86 -3.72
CA ARG A 50 -3.70 -2.68 -4.57
C ARG A 50 -3.68 -1.26 -5.11
N TYR A 51 -3.62 -1.13 -6.43
CA TYR A 51 -3.57 0.15 -7.12
C TYR A 51 -4.97 0.55 -7.53
N LEU A 52 -5.26 1.86 -7.55
CA LEU A 52 -6.48 2.35 -8.17
C LEU A 52 -6.56 1.90 -9.63
N ALA A 53 -7.77 1.69 -10.14
CA ALA A 53 -7.95 1.44 -11.56
C ALA A 53 -7.50 2.68 -12.35
N GLU A 54 -6.71 2.47 -13.42
CA GLU A 54 -6.31 3.55 -14.33
C GLU A 54 -7.55 4.26 -14.88
N SER A 55 -7.59 5.58 -14.70
CA SER A 55 -8.56 6.44 -15.38
C SER A 55 -7.98 7.10 -16.63
N GLU A 56 -6.70 6.86 -16.95
CA GLU A 56 -5.97 7.50 -18.06
C GLU A 56 -6.38 6.94 -19.44
N HIS A 57 -7.69 6.75 -19.64
CA HIS A 57 -8.34 6.63 -20.93
C HIS A 57 -9.82 7.07 -20.83
N GLU A 58 -10.11 8.17 -20.12
CA GLU A 58 -11.44 8.81 -20.22
C GLU A 58 -11.78 9.20 -21.68
N ALA A 59 -10.77 9.32 -22.58
CA ALA A 59 -10.97 9.58 -24.01
C ALA A 59 -11.01 8.33 -24.93
N GLN A 60 -10.55 7.16 -24.49
CA GLN A 60 -10.39 5.98 -25.36
C GLN A 60 -10.74 4.70 -24.59
N ARG A 61 -12.04 4.46 -24.42
CA ARG A 61 -12.67 3.21 -23.93
C ARG A 61 -11.77 1.96 -23.96
N LYS A 62 -10.91 1.83 -22.96
CA LYS A 62 -10.53 0.55 -22.36
C LYS A 62 -10.85 0.74 -20.89
N PRO A 63 -12.07 0.37 -20.52
CA PRO A 63 -12.53 0.67 -19.20
C PRO A 63 -11.71 -0.28 -18.26
N GLY A 64 -11.54 0.02 -16.96
CA GLY A 64 -10.61 -0.70 -16.05
C GLY A 64 -10.84 -2.22 -15.96
N ALA A 65 -10.32 -2.93 -14.95
CA ALA A 65 -10.39 -4.40 -14.87
C ALA A 65 -11.79 -5.04 -15.12
N LEU A 66 -12.88 -4.28 -14.92
CA LEU A 66 -14.28 -4.63 -15.28
C LEU A 66 -15.02 -3.53 -16.05
N GLY A 67 -14.29 -2.53 -16.51
CA GLY A 67 -14.85 -1.36 -17.15
C GLY A 67 -15.51 -0.32 -16.25
N LEU A 68 -15.23 -0.39 -14.95
CA LEU A 68 -15.78 0.50 -13.95
C LEU A 68 -14.90 1.74 -13.76
N PRO A 69 -15.50 2.90 -13.42
CA PRO A 69 -14.72 4.05 -12.98
C PRO A 69 -14.00 3.73 -11.67
N ARG A 70 -12.89 4.44 -11.40
CA ARG A 70 -12.11 4.29 -10.15
C ARG A 70 -12.90 4.58 -8.87
N LEU A 71 -13.98 5.36 -8.97
CA LEU A 71 -14.89 5.67 -7.87
C LEU A 71 -16.33 5.52 -8.37
N LEU A 72 -17.09 4.66 -7.71
CA LEU A 72 -18.49 4.38 -8.06
C LEU A 72 -19.46 5.32 -7.33
N VAL A 73 -19.18 5.64 -6.07
CA VAL A 73 -20.01 6.47 -5.20
C VAL A 73 -19.10 7.36 -4.35
N GLY A 74 -19.48 8.62 -4.15
CA GLY A 74 -18.69 9.61 -3.38
C GLY A 74 -18.04 10.68 -4.25
N ARG A 75 -17.15 11.48 -3.65
CA ARG A 75 -16.43 12.56 -4.34
C ARG A 75 -15.03 12.09 -4.71
N LYS A 76 -14.57 12.41 -5.93
CA LYS A 76 -13.25 11.96 -6.44
C LYS A 76 -12.11 12.46 -5.55
N GLU A 77 -12.29 13.62 -4.94
CA GLU A 77 -11.33 14.31 -4.09
C GLU A 77 -11.10 13.59 -2.75
N ASP A 78 -12.05 12.76 -2.31
CA ASP A 78 -11.92 11.96 -1.09
C ASP A 78 -10.95 10.78 -1.28
N VAL A 79 -10.66 10.39 -2.53
CA VAL A 79 -9.69 9.35 -2.88
C VAL A 79 -8.36 9.98 -3.26
N GLY A 80 -7.62 10.43 -2.24
CA GLY A 80 -6.34 11.12 -2.37
C GLY A 80 -5.11 10.21 -2.30
N TRP A 81 -5.16 9.00 -2.84
CA TRP A 81 -4.06 8.02 -2.84
C TRP A 81 -4.16 7.12 -4.07
N ASP A 82 -3.04 6.54 -4.51
CA ASP A 82 -2.94 5.74 -5.74
C ASP A 82 -2.72 4.24 -5.47
N CYS A 83 -2.14 3.91 -4.32
CA CYS A 83 -1.90 2.53 -3.88
C CYS A 83 -2.27 2.36 -2.41
N LEU A 84 -2.98 1.26 -2.13
CA LEU A 84 -3.21 0.71 -0.80
C LEU A 84 -2.29 -0.51 -0.62
N GLY A 85 -1.34 -0.38 0.29
CA GLY A 85 -0.54 -1.48 0.81
C GLY A 85 -1.19 -2.09 2.04
N GLU A 86 -1.23 -3.41 2.11
CA GLU A 86 -1.70 -4.18 3.27
C GLU A 86 -0.54 -5.06 3.73
N MET A 87 -0.07 -4.84 4.95
CA MET A 87 1.04 -5.56 5.57
C MET A 87 0.55 -6.40 6.74
N ARG A 88 1.09 -7.61 6.83
CA ARG A 88 0.92 -8.50 7.98
C ARG A 88 2.28 -8.80 8.60
N PHE A 89 2.30 -8.78 9.92
CA PHE A 89 3.43 -9.22 10.73
C PHE A 89 3.00 -10.43 11.56
N SER A 90 3.97 -11.21 12.04
CA SER A 90 3.68 -12.43 12.83
C SER A 90 3.07 -12.11 14.20
N ASP A 91 3.49 -10.98 14.78
CA ASP A 91 3.09 -10.45 16.07
C ASP A 91 3.52 -8.98 16.19
N GLU A 92 3.18 -8.37 17.33
CA GLU A 92 3.52 -6.99 17.65
C GLU A 92 5.05 -6.76 17.71
N LEU A 93 5.82 -7.72 18.23
CA LEU A 93 7.26 -7.58 18.35
C LEU A 93 7.94 -7.49 16.98
N HIS A 94 7.52 -8.34 16.03
CA HIS A 94 8.00 -8.28 14.66
C HIS A 94 7.69 -6.92 14.02
N PHE A 95 6.48 -6.39 14.19
CA PHE A 95 6.16 -5.03 13.72
C PHE A 95 7.06 -3.96 14.37
N GLN A 96 7.24 -4.00 15.69
CA GLN A 96 8.07 -3.04 16.40
C GLN A 96 9.53 -3.06 15.92
N GLN A 97 10.08 -4.25 15.68
CA GLN A 97 11.44 -4.42 15.17
C GLN A 97 11.56 -3.90 13.73
N PHE A 98 10.61 -4.22 12.86
CA PHE A 98 10.55 -3.66 11.51
C PHE A 98 10.48 -2.13 11.55
N PHE A 99 9.56 -1.58 12.35
CA PHE A 99 9.34 -0.14 12.44
C PHE A 99 10.55 0.59 13.02
N ALA A 100 11.22 0.01 14.02
CA ALA A 100 12.47 0.55 14.56
C ALA A 100 13.55 0.59 13.47
N LEU A 101 13.77 -0.53 12.76
CA LEU A 101 14.78 -0.62 11.71
C LEU A 101 14.59 0.41 10.61
N VAL A 102 13.37 0.55 10.06
CA VAL A 102 13.11 1.50 8.96
C VAL A 102 13.22 2.96 9.37
N ASN A 103 13.26 3.26 10.68
CA ASN A 103 13.49 4.60 11.23
C ASN A 103 14.95 4.82 11.70
N GLU A 104 15.82 3.82 11.62
CA GLU A 104 17.25 4.01 11.85
C GLU A 104 17.88 4.84 10.73
N LYS A 105 18.87 5.67 11.06
CA LYS A 105 19.46 6.66 10.13
C LYS A 105 19.79 6.10 8.74
N GLY A 106 20.51 4.99 8.65
CA GLY A 106 20.93 4.40 7.36
C GLY A 106 19.75 3.86 6.53
N PRO A 107 18.96 2.92 7.07
CA PRO A 107 17.73 2.44 6.43
C PRO A 107 16.77 3.58 6.07
N ALA A 108 16.49 4.51 6.99
CA ALA A 108 15.57 5.61 6.78
C ALA A 108 16.04 6.52 5.63
N GLU A 109 17.32 6.89 5.59
CA GLU A 109 17.88 7.70 4.50
C GLU A 109 17.76 6.97 3.15
N ALA A 110 18.10 5.68 3.09
CA ALA A 110 18.05 4.90 1.86
C ALA A 110 16.61 4.70 1.36
N LEU A 111 15.68 4.41 2.26
CA LEU A 111 14.27 4.21 1.92
C LEU A 111 13.62 5.53 1.53
N LEU A 112 13.86 6.61 2.27
CA LEU A 112 13.30 7.93 1.98
C LEU A 112 13.82 8.51 0.67
N ASP A 113 15.13 8.38 0.39
CA ASP A 113 15.71 8.85 -0.87
C ASP A 113 15.02 8.16 -2.05
N GLU A 114 14.83 6.85 -1.99
CA GLU A 114 14.17 6.11 -3.07
C GLU A 114 12.65 6.39 -3.13
N GLU A 115 11.96 6.41 -1.98
CA GLU A 115 10.51 6.66 -1.90
C GLU A 115 10.14 8.06 -2.46
N SER A 116 10.99 9.06 -2.21
CA SER A 116 10.79 10.44 -2.69
C SER A 116 10.94 10.63 -4.20
N ARG A 117 11.49 9.63 -4.92
CA ARG A 117 11.65 9.67 -6.38
C ARG A 117 10.33 9.43 -7.10
N PHE A 118 9.45 8.61 -6.52
CA PHE A 118 8.24 8.17 -7.21
C PHE A 118 6.94 8.43 -6.43
N SER A 119 7.00 8.69 -5.12
CA SER A 119 5.83 8.98 -4.29
C SER A 119 5.88 10.38 -3.67
N ASP A 120 4.71 10.88 -3.26
CA ASP A 120 4.59 12.06 -2.40
C ASP A 120 4.61 11.62 -0.93
N VAL A 121 5.81 11.58 -0.36
CA VAL A 121 6.06 11.16 1.03
C VAL A 121 5.32 12.01 2.06
N THR A 122 4.93 13.24 1.73
CA THR A 122 4.16 14.11 2.65
C THR A 122 2.71 13.67 2.80
N LYS A 123 2.21 12.85 1.85
CA LYS A 123 0.85 12.30 1.85
C LYS A 123 0.79 10.85 2.32
N LEU A 124 1.95 10.22 2.55
CA LEU A 124 2.06 8.84 3.01
C LEU A 124 1.31 8.67 4.34
N LYS A 125 0.50 7.63 4.42
CA LYS A 125 -0.21 7.26 5.66
C LYS A 125 0.10 5.81 6.00
N PHE A 126 0.31 5.56 7.27
CA PHE A 126 0.44 4.22 7.85
C PHE A 126 -0.60 4.10 8.95
N ILE A 127 -1.50 3.14 8.80
CA ILE A 127 -2.71 3.01 9.59
C ILE A 127 -2.73 1.61 10.19
N VAL A 128 -3.00 1.50 11.48
CA VAL A 128 -3.20 0.22 12.16
C VAL A 128 -4.69 -0.08 12.16
N MET A 129 -5.07 -1.27 11.71
CA MET A 129 -6.46 -1.71 11.65
C MET A 129 -6.59 -3.08 12.32
N GLU A 130 -7.70 -3.28 13.01
CA GLU A 130 -8.12 -4.61 13.48
C GLU A 130 -8.56 -5.46 12.28
N SER A 131 -8.42 -6.79 12.37
CA SER A 131 -8.78 -7.71 11.30
C SER A 131 -10.24 -7.61 10.91
N THR A 132 -10.49 -7.93 9.64
CA THR A 132 -11.83 -8.07 9.08
C THR A 132 -12.71 -8.99 9.92
N THR A 133 -13.88 -8.50 10.30
CA THR A 133 -15.02 -9.32 10.69
C THR A 133 -15.64 -9.86 9.40
N ASP A 134 -15.35 -11.10 9.02
CA ASP A 134 -16.05 -11.74 7.91
C ASP A 134 -17.43 -12.22 8.38
N HIS A 135 -18.50 -11.68 7.78
CA HIS A 135 -19.88 -12.08 8.05
C HIS A 135 -20.36 -13.21 7.12
N SER A 136 -19.45 -13.95 6.46
CA SER A 136 -19.78 -15.09 5.60
C SER A 136 -20.59 -16.21 6.30
N GLU A 137 -20.75 -16.17 7.63
CA GLU A 137 -21.64 -17.05 8.40
C GLU A 137 -23.16 -16.82 8.17
N TYR A 138 -23.59 -15.77 7.46
CA TYR A 138 -25.03 -15.54 7.18
C TYR A 138 -25.62 -16.36 6.00
N ARG A 139 -24.92 -17.38 5.47
CA ARG A 139 -25.44 -18.25 4.39
C ARG A 139 -25.89 -19.63 4.87
N SER A 140 -26.57 -19.71 6.01
CA SER A 140 -27.34 -20.90 6.38
C SER A 140 -28.52 -20.56 7.29
N SER A 141 -29.65 -20.21 6.66
CA SER A 141 -31.00 -20.40 7.21
C SER A 141 -32.01 -20.41 6.07
#